data_AF-A0AAN7B708-F1
#
_entry.id   AF-A0AAN7B708-F1
#
_cell.length_a   1.000
_cell.length_b   1.000
_cell.length_c   1.000
_cell.angle_alpha   90.00
_cell.angle_beta   90.00
_cell.angle_gamma   90.00
#
_symmetry.space_group_name_H-M   'P 1'
#
loop_
_entity.id
_entity.type
_entity.pdbx_description
1 polymer ?
#
loop_
_entity_poly.entity_id
_entity_poly.type
_entity_poly.pdbx_seq_one_letter_code
_entity_poly.pdbx_strand_id
1 'polypeptide(L)'
;MASYNPNISNGTCYYAENTKTKGDFIPCGNDAIEVWSCCLTGSICLGRGDANACWDPVSKNTYVAGCTDPSFTSPNCRPKPKKFHEQEWVAINQACKNLQDGSDIINWTGCKVADDSVVLSKLPLAACSPYCASTDVVYVGPSSLQAFASLPTISGSSIFWQSNFEPQTTPAPGYTPGVTQPVAGTSGPTGTAPASGGISSMSTGAKAGIGVGVGIGGLLIIAGLVAALVFCMRKRRQRRNQPEYPNDNNFH
;
A
#
# COMPACT_ATOMS: atom_id res chain seq x y z
N MET A 1 1.95 -29.36 13.37
CA MET A 1 1.77 -27.89 13.27
C MET A 1 1.05 -27.61 11.97
N ALA A 2 -0.03 -26.82 11.98
CA ALA A 2 -0.67 -26.42 10.73
C ALA A 2 0.32 -25.59 9.91
N SER A 3 0.51 -25.95 8.65
CA SER A 3 1.34 -25.16 7.73
C SER A 3 0.44 -24.10 7.10
N TYR A 4 0.70 -22.84 7.39
CA TYR A 4 -0.03 -21.73 6.79
C TYR A 4 0.70 -21.25 5.54
N ASN A 5 -0.05 -20.84 4.51
CA ASN A 5 0.56 -20.27 3.31
C ASN A 5 0.89 -18.80 3.57
N PRO A 6 2.18 -18.42 3.63
CA PRO A 6 2.56 -17.07 3.97
C PRO A 6 2.48 -16.13 2.76
N ASN A 7 2.21 -16.66 1.55
CA ASN A 7 2.07 -15.91 0.31
C ASN A 7 0.63 -15.47 0.03
N ILE A 8 -0.25 -15.52 1.02
CA ILE A 8 -1.65 -15.10 0.89
C ILE A 8 -1.90 -13.94 1.83
N SER A 9 -2.53 -12.88 1.31
CA SER A 9 -3.08 -11.81 2.15
C SER A 9 -4.36 -12.33 2.79
N ASN A 10 -4.30 -12.68 4.07
CA ASN A 10 -5.44 -13.25 4.76
C ASN A 10 -5.49 -12.77 6.20
N GLY A 11 -6.69 -12.40 6.64
CA GLY A 11 -6.95 -12.00 8.00
C GLY A 11 -7.95 -10.88 8.14
N THR A 12 -8.25 -10.53 9.39
CA THR A 12 -9.14 -9.41 9.71
C THR A 12 -8.34 -8.18 10.10
N CYS A 13 -8.65 -7.04 9.50
CA CYS A 13 -8.02 -5.76 9.81
C CYS A 13 -8.82 -4.94 10.83
N TYR A 14 -8.10 -4.31 11.74
CA TYR A 14 -8.59 -3.41 12.77
C TYR A 14 -7.82 -2.10 12.69
N TYR A 15 -8.52 -0.95 12.73
CA TYR A 15 -7.88 0.38 12.70
C TYR A 15 -7.76 1.03 14.08
N ALA A 16 -8.44 0.46 15.07
CA ALA A 16 -8.37 0.79 16.49
C ALA A 16 -8.72 -0.46 17.30
N GLU A 17 -8.55 -0.40 18.62
CA GLU A 17 -8.88 -1.50 19.53
C GLU A 17 -10.31 -2.00 19.29
N ASN A 18 -10.43 -3.30 19.04
CA ASN A 18 -11.66 -4.05 18.76
C ASN A 18 -12.54 -3.46 17.63
N THR A 19 -11.97 -2.60 16.78
CA THR A 19 -12.72 -1.88 15.75
C THR A 19 -12.23 -2.28 14.36
N LYS A 20 -13.02 -3.12 13.68
CA LYS A 20 -12.72 -3.62 12.34
C LYS A 20 -12.76 -2.50 11.30
N THR A 21 -11.91 -2.57 10.29
CA THR A 21 -11.99 -1.70 9.12
C THR A 21 -13.28 -1.95 8.34
N LYS A 22 -13.89 -0.89 7.81
CA LYS A 22 -15.05 -0.97 6.91
C LYS A 22 -14.64 -0.94 5.45
N GLY A 23 -13.50 -0.32 5.13
CA GLY A 23 -12.94 -0.32 3.77
C GLY A 23 -12.27 -1.64 3.37
N ASP A 24 -11.82 -1.70 2.11
CA ASP A 24 -11.11 -2.84 1.51
C ASP A 24 -9.64 -2.92 1.97
N PHE A 25 -9.42 -2.87 3.28
CA PHE A 25 -8.10 -3.03 3.90
C PHE A 25 -7.83 -4.51 4.15
N ILE A 26 -6.70 -5.00 3.63
CA ILE A 26 -6.26 -6.38 3.79
C ILE A 26 -4.86 -6.42 4.40
N PRO A 27 -4.48 -7.52 5.07
CA PRO A 27 -3.19 -7.60 5.74
C PRO A 27 -2.03 -7.70 4.76
N CYS A 28 -0.90 -7.10 5.10
CA CYS A 28 0.38 -7.24 4.40
C CYS A 28 1.02 -8.65 4.53
N GLY A 29 0.24 -9.67 4.87
CA GLY A 29 0.64 -11.05 5.06
C GLY A 29 -0.54 -11.93 5.48
N ASN A 30 -0.24 -13.02 6.17
CA ASN A 30 -1.25 -13.93 6.70
C ASN A 30 -1.29 -13.81 8.23
N ASP A 31 -2.43 -13.39 8.77
CA ASP A 31 -2.64 -13.21 10.21
C ASP A 31 -2.48 -14.52 11.00
N ALA A 32 -2.60 -15.68 10.37
CA ALA A 32 -2.33 -16.96 11.02
C ALA A 32 -0.83 -17.19 11.36
N ILE A 33 0.06 -16.29 10.94
CA ILE A 33 1.52 -16.43 11.09
C ILE A 33 2.11 -15.34 12.00
N GLU A 34 1.69 -14.11 11.80
CA GLU A 34 2.20 -12.93 12.50
C GLU A 34 1.11 -11.85 12.49
N VAL A 35 1.21 -10.88 13.41
CA VAL A 35 0.44 -9.64 13.28
C VAL A 35 1.02 -8.82 12.14
N TRP A 36 0.23 -8.59 11.10
CA TRP A 36 0.57 -7.74 9.97
C TRP A 36 -0.10 -6.37 10.05
N SER A 37 0.56 -5.36 9.50
CA SER A 37 -0.09 -4.11 9.13
C SER A 37 -1.13 -4.34 8.03
N CYS A 38 -2.12 -3.47 7.98
CA CYS A 38 -3.19 -3.52 6.99
C CYS A 38 -3.08 -2.35 6.02
N CYS A 39 -3.28 -2.64 4.74
CA CYS A 39 -3.28 -1.64 3.67
C CYS A 39 -4.46 -1.89 2.72
N LEU A 40 -4.93 -0.85 2.04
CA LEU A 40 -5.93 -0.94 1.00
C LEU A 40 -5.46 -1.93 -0.08
N THR A 41 -6.37 -2.75 -0.59
CA THR A 41 -6.15 -3.64 -1.74
C THR A 41 -5.36 -2.94 -2.86
N GLY A 42 -4.36 -3.62 -3.43
CA GLY A 42 -3.50 -3.10 -4.49
C GLY A 42 -2.41 -2.11 -4.04
N SER A 43 -2.34 -1.78 -2.75
CA SER A 43 -1.25 -0.94 -2.20
C SER A 43 0.05 -1.71 -2.02
N ILE A 44 1.14 -0.96 -1.84
CA ILE A 44 2.46 -1.47 -1.47
C ILE A 44 2.65 -1.31 0.03
N CYS A 45 3.07 -2.37 0.71
CA CYS A 45 3.37 -2.39 2.13
C CYS A 45 4.81 -1.88 2.38
N LEU A 46 4.95 -0.96 3.34
CA LEU A 46 6.17 -0.22 3.62
C LEU A 46 6.61 -0.32 5.08
N GLY A 47 7.93 -0.42 5.31
CA GLY A 47 8.55 -0.33 6.63
C GLY A 47 8.10 -1.40 7.62
N ARG A 48 8.22 -2.68 7.23
CA ARG A 48 7.84 -3.84 8.08
C ARG A 48 8.51 -3.77 9.46
N GLY A 49 7.71 -3.85 10.51
CA GLY A 49 8.19 -3.82 11.90
C GLY A 49 8.55 -2.42 12.43
N ASP A 50 8.66 -1.45 11.52
CA ASP A 50 8.92 -0.05 11.84
C ASP A 50 7.66 0.77 11.48
N ALA A 51 7.70 1.54 10.40
CA ALA A 51 6.63 2.44 9.99
C ALA A 51 5.27 1.74 9.78
N ASN A 52 5.24 0.46 9.40
CA ASN A 52 4.01 -0.31 9.18
C ASN A 52 2.98 0.48 8.33
N ALA A 53 3.50 1.14 7.30
CA ALA A 53 2.79 2.07 6.45
C ALA A 53 2.50 1.43 5.09
N CYS A 54 1.82 2.19 4.26
CA CYS A 54 1.33 1.75 2.97
C CYS A 54 1.56 2.87 1.96
N TRP A 55 1.82 2.53 0.71
CA TRP A 55 1.76 3.47 -0.41
C TRP A 55 0.75 2.99 -1.43
N ASP A 56 -0.21 3.84 -1.76
CA ASP A 56 -1.22 3.54 -2.76
C ASP A 56 -0.85 4.16 -4.12
N PRO A 57 -0.68 3.35 -5.18
CA PRO A 57 -0.35 3.85 -6.50
C PRO A 57 -1.45 4.71 -7.13
N VAL A 58 -2.71 4.60 -6.69
CA VAL A 58 -3.82 5.34 -7.30
C VAL A 58 -3.92 6.75 -6.71
N SER A 59 -4.11 6.86 -5.40
CA SER A 59 -4.22 8.13 -4.69
C SER A 59 -2.89 8.86 -4.52
N LYS A 60 -1.76 8.14 -4.64
CA LYS A 60 -0.39 8.62 -4.37
C LYS A 60 -0.15 8.99 -2.90
N ASN A 61 -0.99 8.52 -1.99
CA ASN A 61 -0.77 8.71 -0.56
C ASN A 61 0.19 7.65 -0.03
N THR A 62 1.12 8.09 0.83
CA THR A 62 1.67 7.23 1.88
C THR A 62 0.76 7.36 3.09
N TYR A 63 0.38 6.26 3.73
CA TYR A 63 -0.61 6.26 4.81
C TYR A 63 -0.41 5.13 5.80
N VAL A 64 -1.07 5.24 6.96
CA VAL A 64 -1.18 4.20 7.97
C VAL A 64 -2.66 3.89 8.15
N ALA A 65 -3.04 2.61 8.14
CA ALA A 65 -4.42 2.21 8.40
C ALA A 65 -4.57 1.47 9.73
N GLY A 66 -4.09 0.24 9.82
CA GLY A 66 -4.30 -0.58 11.01
C GLY A 66 -3.45 -1.83 10.99
N CYS A 67 -3.87 -2.84 11.75
CA CYS A 67 -3.21 -4.12 11.84
C CYS A 67 -4.21 -5.25 12.03
N THR A 68 -3.71 -6.47 12.14
CA THR A 68 -4.51 -7.69 12.31
C THR A 68 -4.76 -8.09 13.77
N ASP A 69 -4.17 -7.35 14.73
CA ASP A 69 -4.38 -7.62 16.15
C ASP A 69 -5.57 -6.80 16.69
N PRO A 70 -6.66 -7.46 17.14
CA PRO A 70 -7.84 -6.77 17.67
C PRO A 70 -7.56 -6.00 18.95
N SER A 71 -6.56 -6.41 19.75
CA SER A 71 -6.20 -5.70 20.98
C SER A 71 -5.39 -4.43 20.70
N PHE A 72 -4.85 -4.30 19.49
CA PHE A 72 -3.99 -3.19 19.06
C PHE A 72 -2.76 -3.00 19.98
N THR A 73 -2.30 -4.07 20.63
CA THR A 73 -1.17 -4.05 21.57
C THR A 73 0.14 -4.49 20.93
N SER A 74 0.06 -5.19 19.80
CA SER A 74 1.23 -5.60 19.03
C SER A 74 2.06 -4.40 18.55
N PRO A 75 3.41 -4.45 18.59
CA PRO A 75 4.26 -3.41 18.01
C PRO A 75 4.06 -3.24 16.49
N ASN A 76 3.49 -4.24 15.81
CA ASN A 76 3.13 -4.15 14.40
C ASN A 76 1.84 -3.34 14.16
N CYS A 77 1.11 -2.99 15.23
CA CYS A 77 -0.01 -2.05 15.20
C CYS A 77 0.50 -0.65 15.48
N ARG A 78 0.59 0.17 14.43
CA ARG A 78 1.00 1.57 14.61
C ARG A 78 -0.16 2.38 15.19
N PRO A 79 -0.05 2.89 16.44
CA PRO A 79 -1.07 3.76 17.00
C PRO A 79 -1.09 5.08 16.25
N LYS A 80 -2.30 5.58 16.03
CA LYS A 80 -2.51 6.91 15.48
C LYS A 80 -2.59 7.92 16.63
N PRO A 81 -2.01 9.11 16.48
CA PRO A 81 -2.25 10.23 17.39
C PRO A 81 -3.74 10.48 17.61
N LYS A 82 -4.11 11.02 18.79
CA LYS A 82 -5.51 11.25 19.20
C LYS A 82 -6.36 11.96 18.14
N LYS A 83 -5.79 12.90 17.38
CA LYS A 83 -6.49 13.65 16.32
C LYS A 83 -6.93 12.77 15.14
N PHE A 84 -6.31 11.60 14.96
CA PHE A 84 -6.53 10.69 13.84
C PHE A 84 -7.01 9.31 14.27
N HIS A 85 -7.23 9.10 15.58
CA HIS A 85 -7.54 7.79 16.15
C HIS A 85 -8.84 7.18 15.61
N GLU A 86 -9.82 8.03 15.29
CA GLU A 86 -11.13 7.59 14.78
C GLU A 86 -11.12 7.28 13.27
N GLN A 87 -10.11 7.72 12.53
CA GLN A 87 -10.02 7.51 11.08
C GLN A 87 -9.55 6.10 10.78
N GLU A 88 -10.15 5.42 9.79
CA GLU A 88 -9.66 4.10 9.36
C GLU A 88 -8.26 4.15 8.77
N TRP A 89 -7.93 5.27 8.12
CA TRP A 89 -6.62 5.55 7.57
C TRP A 89 -6.23 7.01 7.77
N VAL A 90 -4.93 7.25 7.90
CA VAL A 90 -4.37 8.60 7.97
C VAL A 90 -3.24 8.69 6.97
N ALA A 91 -3.28 9.68 6.07
CA ALA A 91 -2.13 9.95 5.22
C ALA A 91 -0.98 10.44 6.09
N ILE A 92 0.25 10.05 5.74
CA ILE A 92 1.46 10.53 6.42
C ILE A 92 2.38 11.20 5.42
N ASN A 93 3.01 12.30 5.82
CA ASN A 93 4.00 12.96 5.00
C ASN A 93 5.05 13.72 5.81
N GLN A 94 5.96 14.36 5.10
CA GLN A 94 7.10 15.10 5.65
C GLN A 94 6.93 16.62 5.46
N ALA A 95 5.69 17.12 5.36
CA ALA A 95 5.43 18.52 5.01
C ALA A 95 5.93 19.51 6.10
N CYS A 96 6.07 19.05 7.34
CA CYS A 96 6.42 19.87 8.48
C CYS A 96 7.94 20.10 8.58
N LYS A 97 8.43 21.12 7.89
CA LYS A 97 9.86 21.49 7.89
C LYS A 97 10.41 21.84 9.28
N ASN A 98 9.59 22.50 10.11
CA ASN A 98 10.01 22.98 11.43
C ASN A 98 10.18 21.87 12.47
N LEU A 99 9.73 20.65 12.17
CA LEU A 99 9.93 19.48 13.02
C LEU A 99 11.18 18.68 12.61
N GLN A 100 11.86 19.05 11.53
CA GLN A 100 13.02 18.30 11.05
C GLN A 100 14.29 18.82 11.73
N ASP A 101 15.08 17.92 12.31
CA ASP A 101 16.33 18.26 13.00
C ASP A 101 17.56 18.24 12.06
N GLY A 102 17.35 18.35 10.74
CA GLY A 102 18.42 18.26 9.74
C GLY A 102 19.14 16.90 9.66
N SER A 103 18.70 15.89 10.42
CA SER A 103 19.19 14.51 10.35
C SER A 103 18.46 13.70 9.28
N ASP A 104 18.98 12.52 8.94
CA ASP A 104 18.30 11.55 8.07
C ASP A 104 17.00 10.99 8.69
N ILE A 105 16.75 11.29 9.97
CA ILE A 105 15.54 10.94 10.70
C ILE A 105 14.51 12.07 10.54
N ILE A 106 13.36 11.71 10.00
CA ILE A 106 12.26 12.61 9.65
C ILE A 106 11.04 12.32 10.53
N ASN A 107 10.39 13.40 10.95
CA ASN A 107 9.06 13.36 11.54
C ASN A 107 8.00 13.23 10.43
N TRP A 108 7.34 12.07 10.39
CA TRP A 108 6.20 11.82 9.53
C TRP A 108 4.91 12.20 10.27
N THR A 109 4.26 13.28 9.84
CA THR A 109 3.03 13.77 10.47
C THR A 109 1.80 13.27 9.73
N GLY A 110 0.70 13.12 10.47
CA GLY A 110 -0.59 12.71 9.94
C GLY A 110 -1.35 13.84 9.25
N CYS A 111 -2.18 13.51 8.27
CA CYS A 111 -3.11 14.43 7.62
C CYS A 111 -4.53 13.95 7.88
N LYS A 112 -5.34 14.78 8.53
CA LYS A 112 -6.73 14.43 8.81
C LYS A 112 -7.52 14.24 7.51
N VAL A 113 -8.26 13.14 7.44
CA VAL A 113 -9.33 12.88 6.47
C VAL A 113 -10.68 12.87 7.18
N ALA A 114 -11.78 12.73 6.43
CA ALA A 114 -13.08 12.52 7.06
C ALA A 114 -13.05 11.26 7.93
N ASP A 115 -13.61 11.34 9.13
CA ASP A 115 -13.48 10.28 10.15
C ASP A 115 -14.14 8.96 9.71
N ASP A 116 -15.13 9.02 8.81
CA ASP A 116 -15.80 7.88 8.19
C ASP A 116 -15.23 7.47 6.81
N SER A 117 -14.11 8.07 6.39
CA SER A 117 -13.52 7.79 5.08
C SER A 117 -12.93 6.38 5.01
N VAL A 118 -13.46 5.59 4.08
CA VAL A 118 -12.96 4.25 3.73
C VAL A 118 -12.21 4.22 2.40
N VAL A 119 -12.19 5.34 1.67
CA VAL A 119 -11.58 5.46 0.35
C VAL A 119 -10.41 6.43 0.41
N LEU A 120 -9.30 6.04 -0.23
CA LEU A 120 -8.11 6.88 -0.31
C LEU A 120 -8.31 8.00 -1.33
N SER A 121 -8.71 9.17 -0.86
CA SER A 121 -8.71 10.40 -1.66
C SER A 121 -7.30 10.94 -1.82
N LYS A 122 -6.90 11.33 -3.03
CA LYS A 122 -5.62 12.04 -3.25
C LYS A 122 -5.60 13.34 -2.45
N LEU A 123 -4.63 13.48 -1.55
CA LEU A 123 -4.48 14.69 -0.74
C LEU A 123 -3.37 15.60 -1.29
N PRO A 124 -3.60 16.92 -1.39
CA PRO A 124 -2.51 17.85 -1.64
C PRO A 124 -1.60 17.92 -0.40
N LEU A 125 -0.30 18.18 -0.61
CA LEU A 125 0.68 18.30 0.49
C LEU A 125 0.23 19.31 1.57
N ALA A 126 -0.42 20.39 1.16
CA ALA A 126 -0.95 21.44 2.03
C ALA A 126 -2.05 20.96 3.00
N ALA A 127 -2.72 19.83 2.73
CA ALA A 127 -3.72 19.26 3.64
C ALA A 127 -3.13 18.84 5.00
N CYS A 128 -1.80 18.69 5.05
CA CYS A 128 -1.08 18.20 6.21
C CYS A 128 -0.37 19.31 6.98
N SER A 129 -0.24 20.50 6.39
CA SER A 129 0.39 21.67 7.02
C SER A 129 -0.25 22.13 8.33
N PRO A 130 -1.58 21.97 8.56
CA PRO A 130 -2.16 22.26 9.87
C PRO A 130 -1.73 21.31 11.00
N TYR A 131 -1.13 20.17 10.67
CA TYR A 131 -0.79 19.08 11.60
C TYR A 131 0.73 18.97 11.78
N CYS A 132 1.34 20.08 12.17
CA CYS A 132 2.79 20.20 12.38
C CYS A 132 3.19 20.37 13.85
N ALA A 133 2.37 19.91 14.79
CA ALA A 133 2.78 19.78 16.19
C ALA A 133 3.48 18.43 16.41
N SER A 134 4.36 18.35 17.42
CA SER A 134 4.98 17.08 17.84
C SER A 134 3.95 16.02 18.22
N THR A 135 2.77 16.43 18.69
CA THR A 135 1.63 15.54 18.99
C THR A 135 0.97 14.94 17.76
N ASP A 136 1.31 15.41 16.55
CA ASP A 136 0.71 14.98 15.28
C ASP A 136 1.64 14.02 14.52
N VAL A 137 2.81 13.72 15.07
CA VAL A 137 3.79 12.78 14.52
C VAL A 137 3.24 11.36 14.65
N VAL A 138 3.14 10.67 13.51
CA VAL A 138 2.69 9.28 13.40
C VAL A 138 3.88 8.32 13.43
N TYR A 139 5.01 8.74 12.85
CA TYR A 139 6.24 7.94 12.79
C TYR A 139 7.48 8.84 12.77
N VAL A 140 8.56 8.36 13.39
CA VAL A 140 9.89 8.97 13.36
C VAL A 140 10.85 7.95 12.78
N GLY A 141 11.52 8.28 11.67
CA GLY A 141 12.43 7.37 11.01
C GLY A 141 12.94 7.89 9.68
N PRO A 142 13.49 7.06 8.79
CA PRO A 142 14.14 7.52 7.57
C PRO A 142 13.17 8.28 6.65
N SER A 143 13.74 9.12 5.79
CA SER A 143 13.01 9.87 4.75
C SER A 143 12.41 8.97 3.65
N SER A 144 12.83 7.72 3.57
CA SER A 144 12.30 6.71 2.65
C SER A 144 11.93 5.45 3.41
N LEU A 145 10.75 4.91 3.12
CA LEU A 145 10.26 3.67 3.72
C LEU A 145 10.47 2.53 2.72
N GLN A 146 11.13 1.47 3.16
CA GLN A 146 11.42 0.32 2.30
C GLN A 146 10.13 -0.46 1.99
N ALA A 147 9.88 -0.71 0.71
CA ALA A 147 8.83 -1.63 0.29
C ALA A 147 9.22 -3.06 0.60
N PHE A 148 8.27 -3.83 1.15
CA PHE A 148 8.49 -5.24 1.46
C PHE A 148 7.48 -6.19 0.81
N ALA A 149 6.30 -5.70 0.43
CA ALA A 149 5.29 -6.50 -0.25
C ALA A 149 4.37 -5.62 -1.11
N SER A 150 3.79 -6.22 -2.15
CA SER A 150 2.69 -5.65 -2.93
C SER A 150 1.43 -6.49 -2.73
N LEU A 151 0.34 -5.84 -2.37
CA LEU A 151 -0.93 -6.50 -2.10
C LEU A 151 -1.68 -6.86 -3.38
N PRO A 152 -2.47 -7.95 -3.35
CA PRO A 152 -3.46 -8.20 -4.37
C PRO A 152 -4.59 -7.17 -4.31
N THR A 153 -5.41 -7.14 -5.36
CA THR A 153 -6.63 -6.33 -5.40
C THR A 153 -7.82 -6.99 -4.70
N ILE A 154 -7.67 -8.23 -4.22
CA ILE A 154 -8.73 -9.04 -3.61
C ILE A 154 -8.15 -9.76 -2.38
N SER A 155 -8.87 -9.74 -1.26
CA SER A 155 -8.51 -10.50 -0.05
C SER A 155 -8.42 -12.00 -0.33
N GLY A 156 -7.53 -12.72 0.36
CA GLY A 156 -7.29 -14.15 0.17
C GLY A 156 -6.49 -14.50 -1.08
N SER A 157 -6.02 -13.51 -1.86
CA SER A 157 -5.18 -13.70 -3.03
C SER A 157 -3.69 -13.60 -2.71
N SER A 158 -2.85 -13.90 -3.71
CA SER A 158 -1.40 -13.95 -3.53
C SER A 158 -0.76 -12.57 -3.30
N ILE A 159 0.13 -12.50 -2.31
CA ILE A 159 1.02 -11.37 -2.06
C ILE A 159 2.31 -11.55 -2.87
N PHE A 160 2.83 -10.44 -3.40
CA PHE A 160 4.15 -10.41 -4.02
C PHE A 160 5.16 -9.80 -3.06
N TRP A 161 6.10 -10.62 -2.57
CA TRP A 161 7.17 -10.18 -1.68
C TRP A 161 8.29 -9.50 -2.45
N GLN A 162 8.87 -8.46 -1.86
CA GLN A 162 10.15 -7.94 -2.32
C GLN A 162 11.27 -8.92 -1.93
N SER A 163 12.37 -8.88 -2.67
CA SER A 163 13.53 -9.74 -2.41
C SER A 163 14.01 -9.57 -0.96
N ASN A 164 14.23 -10.68 -0.26
CA ASN A 164 14.64 -10.78 1.14
C ASN A 164 13.56 -10.42 2.18
N PHE A 165 12.30 -10.29 1.76
CA PHE A 165 11.17 -10.07 2.67
C PHE A 165 10.22 -11.25 2.77
N GLU A 166 10.56 -12.37 2.13
CA GLU A 166 9.75 -13.57 2.14
C GLU A 166 9.51 -14.07 3.59
N PRO A 167 8.25 -14.13 4.04
CA PRO A 167 7.91 -14.61 5.37
C PRO A 167 8.22 -16.10 5.53
N GLN A 168 8.50 -16.48 6.77
CA GLN A 168 8.60 -17.89 7.16
C GLN A 168 7.20 -18.53 7.15
N THR A 169 7.14 -19.85 6.96
CA THR A 169 5.90 -20.64 6.98
C THR A 169 5.47 -21.00 8.41
N THR A 170 6.33 -20.76 9.38
CA THR A 170 6.07 -21.02 10.80
C THR A 170 5.63 -19.73 11.51
N PRO A 171 4.66 -19.80 12.43
CA PRO A 171 4.28 -18.66 13.27
C PRO A 171 5.48 -18.02 13.97
N ALA A 172 5.44 -16.70 14.15
CA ALA A 172 6.47 -15.99 14.91
C ALA A 172 6.58 -16.54 16.34
N PRO A 173 7.78 -16.60 16.95
CA PRO A 173 7.93 -17.09 18.31
C PRO A 173 7.02 -16.34 19.30
N GLY A 174 6.24 -17.08 20.08
CA GLY A 174 5.26 -16.50 21.03
C GLY A 174 3.95 -16.02 20.39
N TYR A 175 3.81 -16.07 19.07
CA TYR A 175 2.54 -15.80 18.39
C TYR A 175 1.64 -17.04 18.44
N THR A 176 0.48 -16.90 19.07
CA THR A 176 -0.60 -17.87 18.96
C THR A 176 -1.64 -17.29 18.01
N PRO A 177 -1.90 -17.93 16.85
CA PRO A 177 -2.92 -17.47 15.92
C PRO A 177 -4.23 -17.27 16.67
N GLY A 178 -4.83 -16.09 16.50
CA GLY A 178 -6.07 -15.75 17.18
C GLY A 178 -7.10 -16.86 16.96
N VAL A 179 -7.57 -17.48 18.05
CA VAL A 179 -8.72 -18.37 18.02
C VAL A 179 -9.87 -17.55 17.46
N THR A 180 -10.22 -17.81 16.20
CA THR A 180 -11.48 -17.33 15.65
C THR A 180 -12.57 -17.84 16.58
N GLN A 181 -13.29 -16.94 17.25
CA GLN A 181 -14.51 -17.34 17.94
C GLN A 181 -15.39 -18.06 16.92
N PRO A 182 -15.94 -19.25 17.25
CA PRO A 182 -16.80 -19.96 16.32
C PRO A 182 -18.02 -19.10 16.03
N VAL A 183 -18.19 -18.71 14.77
CA VAL A 183 -19.47 -18.25 14.26
C VAL A 183 -20.45 -19.40 14.47
N ALA A 184 -21.52 -19.15 15.23
CA ALA A 184 -22.58 -20.12 15.44
C ALA A 184 -23.19 -20.52 14.09
N GLY A 185 -22.76 -21.68 13.57
CA GLY A 185 -23.32 -22.29 12.37
C GLY A 185 -24.60 -23.03 12.71
N THR A 186 -25.72 -22.56 12.17
CA THR A 186 -27.01 -23.24 12.20
C THR A 186 -26.91 -24.64 11.59
N SER A 187 -27.34 -25.64 12.34
CA SER A 187 -27.31 -27.06 12.03
C SER A 187 -28.17 -27.43 10.81
N GLY A 188 -27.60 -28.19 9.87
CA GLY A 188 -28.32 -28.92 8.80
C GLY A 188 -27.52 -30.19 8.42
N PRO A 189 -28.16 -31.35 8.19
CA PRO A 189 -27.55 -32.64 8.53
C PRO A 189 -26.67 -33.28 7.44
N THR A 190 -25.59 -33.87 7.95
CA THR A 190 -24.93 -35.15 7.65
C THR A 190 -25.21 -35.86 6.31
N GLY A 191 -24.15 -36.00 5.51
CA GLY A 191 -23.98 -37.03 4.48
C GLY A 191 -22.56 -37.61 4.55
N THR A 192 -22.45 -38.93 4.59
CA THR A 192 -21.28 -39.70 5.02
C THR A 192 -20.45 -40.27 3.85
N ALA A 193 -19.12 -40.32 4.04
CA ALA A 193 -18.09 -41.21 3.43
C ALA A 193 -17.49 -40.85 2.04
N PRO A 194 -16.32 -41.43 1.64
CA PRO A 194 -15.07 -41.66 2.38
C PRO A 194 -13.81 -41.14 1.62
N ALA A 195 -12.64 -41.33 2.24
CA ALA A 195 -11.30 -40.89 1.83
C ALA A 195 -10.81 -41.36 0.45
N SER A 196 -10.01 -40.53 -0.22
CA SER A 196 -8.71 -40.83 -0.89
C SER A 196 -8.40 -39.80 -1.99
N GLY A 197 -7.16 -39.31 -2.04
CA GLY A 197 -6.70 -38.43 -3.14
C GLY A 197 -5.53 -37.53 -2.76
N GLY A 198 -4.34 -38.12 -2.58
CA GLY A 198 -3.11 -37.34 -2.65
C GLY A 198 -2.91 -36.85 -4.07
N ILE A 199 -2.70 -35.54 -4.26
CA ILE A 199 -2.33 -34.98 -5.55
C ILE A 199 -1.25 -33.90 -5.36
N SER A 200 -0.04 -34.31 -5.75
CA SER A 200 1.03 -33.54 -6.39
C SER A 200 1.50 -32.22 -5.76
N SER A 201 2.67 -32.33 -5.11
CA SER A 201 3.88 -31.59 -5.51
C SER A 201 3.77 -30.98 -6.92
N MET A 202 3.61 -29.66 -6.99
CA MET A 202 3.84 -28.91 -8.23
C MET A 202 5.26 -28.34 -8.23
N SER A 203 6.01 -28.94 -9.15
CA SER A 203 7.34 -28.65 -9.65
C SER A 203 7.74 -27.18 -9.76
N THR A 204 9.04 -26.96 -9.57
CA THR A 204 9.90 -25.77 -9.76
C THR A 204 9.89 -25.20 -11.20
N GLY A 205 8.86 -25.47 -12.00
CA GLY A 205 8.72 -25.05 -13.40
C GLY A 205 7.99 -23.73 -13.66
N ALA A 206 7.40 -23.09 -12.64
CA ALA A 206 6.63 -21.84 -12.80
C ALA A 206 7.47 -20.54 -12.80
N LYS A 207 8.81 -20.63 -12.82
CA LYS A 207 9.72 -19.46 -12.80
C LYS A 207 10.39 -19.14 -14.15
N ALA A 208 10.01 -19.78 -15.26
CA ALA A 208 10.68 -19.62 -16.56
C ALA A 208 9.78 -19.10 -17.71
N GLY A 209 8.75 -18.31 -17.40
CA GLY A 209 7.69 -17.96 -18.37
C GLY A 209 7.59 -16.49 -18.84
N ILE A 210 8.45 -15.57 -18.39
CA ILE A 210 8.45 -14.17 -18.87
C ILE A 210 9.90 -13.73 -19.12
N GLY A 211 10.48 -14.20 -20.22
CA GLY A 211 11.90 -13.92 -20.53
C GLY A 211 12.24 -13.77 -22.00
N VAL A 212 11.26 -13.81 -22.92
CA VAL A 212 11.52 -13.59 -24.36
C VAL A 212 10.33 -12.84 -24.98
N GLY A 213 10.21 -11.55 -24.70
CA GLY A 213 9.15 -10.70 -25.29
C GLY A 213 9.49 -9.22 -25.40
N VAL A 214 10.68 -8.79 -24.95
CA VAL A 214 11.05 -7.35 -24.87
C VAL A 214 11.90 -6.90 -26.07
N GLY A 215 12.46 -7.82 -26.86
CA GLY A 215 13.43 -7.48 -27.91
C GLY A 215 12.85 -6.75 -29.13
N ILE A 216 11.60 -7.01 -29.51
CA ILE A 216 11.03 -6.47 -30.77
C ILE A 216 10.00 -5.37 -30.51
N GLY A 217 9.20 -5.47 -29.44
CA GLY A 217 8.19 -4.46 -29.09
C GLY A 217 8.79 -3.13 -28.62
N GLY A 218 9.89 -3.18 -27.84
CA GLY A 218 10.52 -1.98 -27.30
C GLY A 218 11.09 -1.05 -28.38
N LEU A 219 11.63 -1.61 -29.46
CA LEU A 219 12.28 -0.85 -30.51
C LEU A 219 11.27 -0.05 -31.36
N LEU A 220 10.07 -0.59 -31.57
CA LEU A 220 8.98 0.12 -32.27
C LEU A 220 8.39 1.26 -31.42
N ILE A 221 8.27 1.06 -30.10
CA ILE A 221 7.76 2.11 -29.20
C ILE A 221 8.75 3.27 -29.13
N ILE A 222 10.05 2.99 -29.00
CA ILE A 222 11.10 4.03 -28.95
C ILE A 222 11.14 4.81 -30.27
N ALA A 223 11.09 4.12 -31.42
CA ALA A 223 11.05 4.78 -32.73
C ALA A 223 9.81 5.68 -32.90
N GLY A 224 8.64 5.21 -32.45
CA GLY A 224 7.40 6.00 -32.46
C GLY A 224 7.47 7.26 -31.60
N LEU A 225 8.05 7.17 -30.39
CA LEU A 225 8.19 8.31 -29.49
C LEU A 225 9.17 9.36 -30.04
N VAL A 226 10.28 8.93 -30.64
CA VAL A 226 11.25 9.85 -31.27
C VAL A 226 10.64 10.54 -32.48
N ALA A 227 9.91 9.83 -33.34
CA ALA A 227 9.23 10.42 -34.49
C ALA A 227 8.17 11.45 -34.08
N ALA A 228 7.39 11.15 -33.04
CA ALA A 228 6.37 12.06 -32.51
C ALA A 228 7.00 13.34 -31.93
N LEU A 229 8.11 13.23 -31.20
CA LEU A 229 8.85 14.38 -30.66
C LEU A 229 9.37 15.29 -31.78
N VAL A 230 10.02 14.72 -32.81
CA VAL A 230 10.54 15.49 -33.94
C VAL A 230 9.42 16.18 -34.71
N PHE A 231 8.29 15.52 -34.93
CA PHE A 231 7.13 16.11 -35.60
C PHE A 231 6.53 17.29 -34.82
N CYS A 232 6.37 17.13 -33.50
CA CYS A 232 5.90 18.20 -32.61
C CYS A 232 6.84 19.42 -32.60
N MET A 233 8.16 19.20 -32.61
CA MET A 233 9.14 20.27 -32.67
C MET A 233 9.12 21.01 -34.02
N ARG A 234 8.96 20.30 -35.14
CA ARG A 234 8.82 20.92 -36.48
C ARG A 234 7.56 21.78 -36.58
N LYS A 235 6.43 21.31 -36.08
CA LYS A 235 5.16 22.07 -36.07
C LYS A 235 5.26 23.33 -35.21
N ARG A 236 5.97 23.28 -34.08
CA ARG A 236 6.22 24.47 -33.24
C ARG A 236 7.13 25.50 -33.91
N ARG A 237 8.13 25.07 -34.69
CA ARG A 237 9.00 26.00 -35.44
C ARG A 237 8.24 26.75 -36.54
N GLN A 238 7.27 26.12 -37.22
CA GLN A 238 6.47 26.80 -38.24
C GLN A 238 5.59 27.93 -37.69
N ARG A 239 5.17 27.85 -36.42
CA ARG A 239 4.38 28.92 -35.78
C ARG A 239 5.19 30.14 -35.36
N ARG A 240 6.53 30.05 -35.33
CA ARG A 240 7.41 31.18 -34.99
C ARG A 240 7.75 32.09 -36.18
N ASN A 241 7.35 31.72 -37.39
CA ASN A 241 7.63 32.50 -38.61
C ASN A 241 6.39 33.25 -39.14
N GLN A 242 5.38 33.54 -38.32
CA GLN A 242 4.35 34.50 -38.72
C GLN A 242 4.94 35.92 -38.55
N PRO A 243 5.14 36.69 -39.64
CA PRO A 243 5.58 38.07 -39.54
C PRO A 243 4.50 38.90 -38.83
N GLU A 244 4.89 39.53 -37.73
CA GLU A 244 4.09 40.46 -36.96
C GLU A 244 3.84 41.71 -37.81
N TYR A 245 2.59 41.94 -38.20
CA TYR A 245 2.18 43.16 -38.89
C TYR A 245 2.03 44.28 -37.85
N PRO A 246 2.67 45.45 -38.01
CA PRO A 246 2.52 46.54 -37.06
C PRO A 246 1.09 47.08 -37.11
N ASN A 247 0.42 47.10 -35.96
CA ASN A 247 -0.90 47.67 -35.78
C ASN A 247 -0.73 49.18 -35.52
N ASP A 248 -0.74 49.98 -36.58
CA ASP A 248 -0.89 51.43 -36.49
C ASP A 248 -2.37 51.76 -36.28
N ASN A 249 -2.77 51.98 -35.03
CA ASN A 249 -4.05 52.60 -34.71
C ASN A 249 -3.86 53.58 -33.55
N ASN A 250 -3.47 54.81 -33.90
CA ASN A 250 -3.63 55.98 -33.05
C ASN A 250 -4.01 57.17 -33.93
N PHE A 251 -5.32 57.43 -34.06
CA PHE A 251 -5.84 58.69 -34.57
C PHE A 251 -7.14 59.05 -33.82
N HIS A 252 -7.08 60.24 -33.22
CA HIS A 252 -8.11 61.06 -32.54
C HIS A 252 -8.51 60.70 -31.10
#